data_AF-A0A349TBH5-F1
#
_entry.id   AF-A0A349TBH5-F1
#
_cell.length_a   1.000
_cell.length_b   1.000
_cell.length_c   1.000
_cell.angle_alpha   90.00
_cell.angle_beta   90.00
_cell.angle_gamma   90.00
#
_symmetry.space_group_name_H-M   'P 1'
#
loop_
_entity.id
_entity.type
_entity.pdbx_description
1 polymer ?
#
loop_
_entity_poly.entity_id
_entity_poly.type
_entity_poly.pdbx_seq_one_letter_code
_entity_poly.pdbx_strand_id
1 'polypeptide(L)'
;AREGAADELDLDATIDGTAKQGWLDIHMRPERHNAVKLLLFLDVGGSMDPFIKLCEELFSAATSEFKNLEFFYFHNCLYEGVWKDNKRRWQERTKTWDVLHKYGHDYKVIFVGDAAMSPYEITHPGGSVEHMNEEAGAIWLERVANTYPATIWLNPVPEKQWGYSQSTKMIKQLMNDRMYGLTLDGLDDAMRELSRKQGH
;
A
#
# COMPACT_ATOMS: atom_id res chain seq x y z
N ALA A 1 8.40 33.40 -23.82
CA ALA A 1 8.34 31.96 -23.52
C ALA A 1 9.64 31.55 -22.84
N ARG A 2 9.59 31.34 -21.53
CA ARG A 2 10.57 30.61 -20.72
C ARG A 2 9.84 30.21 -19.44
N GLU A 3 9.51 28.93 -19.36
CA GLU A 3 8.92 28.29 -18.19
C GLU A 3 9.93 28.31 -17.05
N GLY A 4 9.44 28.74 -15.89
CA GLY A 4 10.17 28.80 -14.65
C GLY A 4 9.14 28.97 -13.55
N ALA A 5 8.49 27.88 -13.18
CA ALA A 5 7.73 27.81 -11.95
C ALA A 5 8.22 26.57 -11.21
N ALA A 6 8.98 26.80 -10.14
CA ALA A 6 9.25 25.81 -9.14
C ALA A 6 7.89 25.40 -8.54
N ASP A 7 7.45 24.18 -8.83
CA ASP A 7 6.34 23.55 -8.13
C ASP A 7 6.84 23.15 -6.73
N GLU A 8 6.83 24.15 -5.85
CA GLU A 8 6.93 23.99 -4.41
C GLU A 8 5.64 23.31 -3.95
N LEU A 9 5.82 22.12 -3.40
CA LEU A 9 4.80 21.18 -3.03
C LEU A 9 4.23 21.68 -1.68
N ASP A 10 3.19 22.51 -1.73
CA ASP A 10 2.52 23.06 -0.55
C ASP A 10 1.67 21.96 0.13
N LEU A 11 2.37 21.06 0.83
CA LEU A 11 1.80 20.06 1.76
C LEU A 11 1.61 20.64 3.17
N ASP A 12 2.08 21.86 3.44
CA ASP A 12 2.02 22.47 4.77
C ASP A 12 0.58 22.91 5.13
N ALA A 13 -0.25 23.21 4.13
CA ALA A 13 -1.65 23.60 4.35
C ALA A 13 -2.57 22.46 4.83
N THR A 14 -2.11 21.20 4.84
CA THR A 14 -2.91 20.05 5.31
C THR A 14 -2.66 19.70 6.78
N ILE A 15 -1.60 20.22 7.40
CA ILE A 15 -1.19 19.81 8.75
C ILE A 15 -1.78 20.71 9.85
N ASP A 16 -2.23 21.93 9.54
CA ASP A 16 -2.74 22.86 10.56
C ASP A 16 -4.26 22.77 10.82
N GLY A 17 -4.94 21.80 10.20
CA GLY A 17 -6.36 21.57 10.37
C GLY A 17 -6.67 20.42 11.33
N THR A 18 -6.86 20.74 12.61
CA THR A 18 -7.75 20.01 13.52
C THR A 18 -7.17 18.80 14.27
N ALA A 19 -6.24 19.10 15.18
CA ALA A 19 -6.13 18.34 16.43
C ALA A 19 -7.34 18.67 17.33
N LYS A 20 -8.52 18.09 17.08
CA LYS A 20 -9.61 17.85 18.05
C LYS A 20 -10.85 17.28 17.37
N GLN A 21 -11.10 16.01 17.70
CA GLN A 21 -12.31 15.22 17.41
C GLN A 21 -12.32 14.49 16.07
N GLY A 22 -12.75 13.24 16.15
CA GLY A 22 -12.47 12.18 15.19
C GLY A 22 -13.12 12.37 13.82
N TRP A 23 -12.53 11.65 12.87
CA TRP A 23 -12.92 11.55 11.47
C TRP A 23 -12.56 12.79 10.66
N LEU A 24 -11.64 12.53 9.72
CA LEU A 24 -11.10 13.41 8.68
C LEU A 24 -12.17 14.39 8.15
N ASP A 25 -12.19 15.61 8.69
CA ASP A 25 -13.05 16.68 8.18
C ASP A 25 -12.34 17.28 6.97
N ILE A 26 -12.64 16.70 5.80
CA ILE A 26 -12.12 17.14 4.50
C ILE A 26 -12.74 18.50 4.19
N HIS A 27 -12.09 19.56 4.66
CA HIS A 27 -12.39 20.91 4.21
C HIS A 27 -11.99 21.04 2.74
N MET A 28 -13.01 20.89 1.88
CA MET A 28 -12.97 21.14 0.44
C MET A 28 -12.35 22.50 0.12
N ARG A 29 -11.11 22.50 -0.37
CA ARG A 29 -10.55 23.62 -1.15
C ARG A 29 -10.55 23.25 -2.65
N PRO A 30 -10.80 24.22 -3.55
CA PRO A 30 -10.98 23.92 -4.96
C PRO A 30 -9.65 23.60 -5.65
N GLU A 31 -9.65 22.44 -6.32
CA GLU A 31 -8.86 22.01 -7.49
C GLU A 31 -7.44 22.57 -7.67
N ARG A 32 -6.45 21.81 -7.19
CA ARG A 32 -5.22 21.58 -7.96
C ARG A 32 -5.10 20.08 -8.18
N HIS A 33 -5.08 19.68 -9.46
CA HIS A 33 -5.03 18.30 -9.95
C HIS A 33 -4.40 17.30 -8.97
N ASN A 34 -5.21 16.43 -8.36
CA ASN A 34 -4.70 15.24 -7.68
C ASN A 34 -4.28 14.23 -8.78
N ALA A 35 -3.18 14.54 -9.48
CA ALA A 35 -2.60 13.75 -10.55
C ALA A 35 -1.88 12.51 -10.02
N VAL A 36 -1.88 12.30 -8.70
CA VAL A 36 -1.30 11.14 -8.05
C VAL A 36 -2.00 9.88 -8.58
N LYS A 37 -1.19 8.98 -9.13
CA LYS A 37 -1.61 7.67 -9.61
C LYS A 37 -1.30 6.66 -8.51
N LEU A 38 -2.28 5.88 -8.09
CA LEU A 38 -2.18 5.00 -6.94
C LEU A 38 -2.50 3.56 -7.32
N LEU A 39 -1.62 2.63 -6.90
CA LEU A 39 -1.92 1.20 -6.82
C LEU A 39 -2.13 0.82 -5.36
N LEU A 40 -3.31 0.30 -5.04
CA LEU A 40 -3.66 -0.12 -3.69
C LEU A 40 -3.78 -1.65 -3.63
N PHE A 41 -2.90 -2.29 -2.87
CA PHE A 41 -2.93 -3.73 -2.66
C PHE A 41 -3.50 -4.03 -1.27
N LEU A 42 -4.58 -4.78 -1.21
CA LEU A 42 -5.33 -5.06 0.01
C LEU A 42 -5.20 -6.54 0.36
N ASP A 43 -4.64 -6.83 1.52
CA ASP A 43 -4.57 -8.18 2.04
C ASP A 43 -5.96 -8.67 2.47
N VAL A 44 -6.24 -9.93 2.15
CA VAL A 44 -7.46 -10.62 2.55
C VAL A 44 -7.10 -12.01 3.05
N GLY A 45 -7.32 -12.21 4.35
CA GLY A 45 -7.05 -13.46 5.05
C GLY A 45 -7.66 -13.42 6.44
N GLY A 46 -7.75 -14.58 7.11
CA GLY A 46 -8.46 -14.68 8.39
C GLY A 46 -7.88 -13.80 9.52
N SER A 47 -6.59 -13.47 9.47
CA SER A 47 -5.97 -12.54 10.43
C SER A 47 -6.36 -11.08 10.19
N MET A 48 -6.84 -10.76 8.98
CA MET A 48 -7.39 -9.46 8.60
C MET A 48 -8.86 -9.27 8.98
N ASP A 49 -9.58 -10.33 9.37
CA ASP A 49 -11.00 -10.26 9.76
C ASP A 49 -11.33 -9.14 10.77
N PRO A 50 -10.53 -8.91 11.84
CA PRO A 50 -10.77 -7.83 12.79
C PRO A 50 -10.63 -6.42 12.18
N PHE A 51 -9.98 -6.30 11.03
CA PHE A 51 -9.62 -5.04 10.39
C PHE A 51 -10.42 -4.73 9.12
N ILE A 52 -11.33 -5.63 8.70
CA ILE A 52 -12.14 -5.47 7.48
C ILE A 52 -12.80 -4.10 7.42
N LYS A 53 -13.49 -3.68 8.49
CA LYS A 53 -14.19 -2.40 8.54
C LYS A 53 -13.23 -1.21 8.35
N LEU A 54 -12.05 -1.27 8.98
CA LEU A 54 -11.04 -0.21 8.87
C LEU A 54 -10.47 -0.14 7.45
N CYS A 55 -10.20 -1.29 6.83
CA CYS A 55 -9.75 -1.38 5.44
C CYS A 55 -10.83 -0.90 4.45
N GLU A 56 -12.11 -1.21 4.70
CA GLU A 56 -13.24 -0.72 3.89
C GLU A 56 -13.38 0.81 3.98
N GLU A 57 -13.24 1.39 5.17
CA GLU A 57 -13.27 2.85 5.37
C GLU A 57 -12.09 3.53 4.66
N LEU A 58 -10.87 2.99 4.80
CA LEU A 58 -9.69 3.46 4.06
C LEU A 58 -9.91 3.40 2.55
N PHE A 59 -10.43 2.26 2.06
CA PHE A 59 -10.71 2.06 0.64
C PHE A 59 -11.74 3.07 0.13
N SER A 60 -12.83 3.25 0.87
CA SER A 60 -13.87 4.23 0.53
C SER A 60 -13.29 5.64 0.41
N ALA A 61 -12.52 6.09 1.41
CA ALA A 61 -11.86 7.40 1.40
C ALA A 61 -10.86 7.53 0.24
N ALA A 62 -10.03 6.52 0.00
CA ALA A 62 -9.06 6.56 -1.10
C ALA A 62 -9.77 6.66 -2.47
N THR A 63 -10.85 5.92 -2.69
CA THR A 63 -11.60 5.97 -3.94
C THR A 63 -12.36 7.29 -4.17
N SER A 64 -12.75 8.00 -3.11
CA SER A 64 -13.37 9.33 -3.24
C SER A 64 -12.35 10.42 -3.55
N GLU A 65 -11.14 10.32 -3.01
CA GLU A 65 -10.10 11.34 -3.14
C GLU A 65 -9.24 11.22 -4.40
N PHE A 66 -8.98 9.98 -4.87
CA PHE A 66 -8.05 9.73 -5.97
C PHE A 66 -8.75 9.29 -7.26
N LYS A 67 -8.69 10.14 -8.30
CA LYS A 67 -9.24 9.83 -9.63
C LYS A 67 -8.48 8.71 -10.37
N ASN A 68 -7.18 8.60 -10.14
CA ASN A 68 -6.31 7.60 -10.79
C ASN A 68 -5.92 6.51 -9.79
N LEU A 69 -6.91 5.80 -9.26
CA LEU A 69 -6.70 4.71 -8.30
C LEU A 69 -7.06 3.37 -8.94
N GLU A 70 -6.15 2.41 -8.79
CA GLU A 70 -6.36 1.02 -9.16
C GLU A 70 -6.07 0.15 -7.94
N PHE A 71 -7.00 -0.73 -7.59
CA PHE A 71 -6.83 -1.61 -6.43
C PHE A 71 -6.73 -3.07 -6.83
N PHE A 72 -6.10 -3.87 -5.98
CA PHE A 72 -5.95 -5.29 -6.13
C PHE A 72 -5.98 -5.94 -4.75
N TYR A 73 -6.49 -7.15 -4.67
CA TYR A 73 -6.41 -7.97 -3.48
C TYR A 73 -5.31 -9.02 -3.62
N PHE A 74 -4.70 -9.37 -2.49
CA PHE A 74 -3.76 -10.48 -2.33
C PHE A 74 -4.03 -11.19 -0.98
N HIS A 75 -3.31 -12.26 -0.68
CA HIS A 75 -3.48 -13.02 0.57
C HIS A 75 -2.11 -13.30 1.18
N ASN A 76 -1.90 -12.75 2.39
CA ASN A 76 -0.67 -12.76 3.18
C ASN A 76 0.52 -12.07 2.50
N CYS A 77 1.00 -12.59 1.37
CA CYS A 77 2.12 -12.04 0.61
C CYS A 77 1.76 -11.87 -0.86
N LEU A 78 2.45 -10.96 -1.55
CA LEU A 78 2.34 -10.82 -3.00
C LEU A 78 3.09 -11.96 -3.70
N TYR A 79 2.46 -12.52 -4.73
CA TYR A 79 3.04 -13.56 -5.60
C TYR A 79 2.74 -13.26 -7.08
N GLU A 80 2.60 -14.28 -7.92
CA GLU A 80 2.39 -14.15 -9.37
C GLU A 80 1.00 -13.72 -9.80
N GLY A 81 0.04 -13.67 -8.88
CA GLY A 81 -1.34 -13.28 -9.17
C GLY A 81 -2.00 -12.47 -8.06
N VAL A 82 -2.82 -11.52 -8.48
CA VAL A 82 -3.70 -10.69 -7.65
C VAL A 82 -5.12 -10.72 -8.22
N TRP A 83 -6.12 -10.23 -7.48
CA TRP A 83 -7.52 -10.26 -7.94
C TRP A 83 -8.24 -8.93 -7.74
N LYS A 84 -9.30 -8.70 -8.52
CA LYS A 84 -10.18 -7.53 -8.39
C LYS A 84 -11.42 -7.81 -7.53
N ASP A 85 -11.86 -9.07 -7.48
CA ASP A 85 -13.01 -9.51 -6.70
C ASP A 85 -12.61 -10.69 -5.81
N ASN A 86 -12.70 -10.49 -4.48
CA ASN A 86 -12.37 -11.52 -3.51
C ASN A 86 -13.23 -12.78 -3.65
N LYS A 87 -14.50 -12.64 -4.05
CA LYS A 87 -15.41 -13.78 -4.26
C LYS A 87 -15.00 -14.63 -5.46
N ARG A 88 -14.28 -14.05 -6.42
CA ARG A 88 -13.84 -14.70 -7.66
C ARG A 88 -12.34 -14.94 -7.69
N ARG A 89 -11.63 -14.87 -6.56
CA ARG A 89 -10.16 -14.94 -6.50
C ARG A 89 -9.54 -16.18 -7.15
N TRP A 90 -10.29 -17.29 -7.23
CA TRP A 90 -9.84 -18.53 -7.89
C TRP A 90 -10.14 -18.58 -9.39
N GLN A 91 -11.04 -17.73 -9.89
CA GLN A 91 -11.54 -17.74 -11.27
C GLN A 91 -10.96 -16.58 -12.10
N GLU A 92 -10.75 -15.43 -11.48
CA GLU A 92 -10.33 -14.19 -12.14
C GLU A 92 -9.06 -13.63 -11.47
N ARG A 93 -7.90 -14.23 -11.80
CA ARG A 93 -6.58 -13.74 -11.38
C ARG A 93 -5.96 -12.86 -12.46
N THR A 94 -5.52 -11.67 -12.07
CA THR A 94 -4.64 -10.80 -12.85
C THR A 94 -3.19 -11.15 -12.52
N LYS A 95 -2.34 -11.38 -13.52
CA LYS A 95 -0.93 -11.69 -13.25
C LYS A 95 -0.23 -10.44 -12.71
N THR A 96 0.57 -10.61 -11.67
CA THR A 96 1.33 -9.48 -11.08
C THR A 96 2.27 -8.86 -12.11
N TRP A 97 2.86 -9.66 -13.01
CA TRP A 97 3.63 -9.15 -14.15
C TRP A 97 2.83 -8.19 -15.04
N ASP A 98 1.55 -8.47 -15.31
CA ASP A 98 0.72 -7.60 -16.15
C ASP A 98 0.50 -6.25 -15.45
N VAL A 99 0.36 -6.25 -14.11
CA VAL A 99 0.28 -5.02 -13.31
C VAL A 99 1.60 -4.24 -13.41
N LEU A 100 2.75 -4.90 -13.22
CA LEU A 100 4.08 -4.29 -13.31
C LEU A 100 4.38 -3.67 -14.69
N HIS A 101 3.85 -4.23 -15.77
CA HIS A 101 4.04 -3.70 -17.12
C HIS A 101 3.01 -2.64 -17.52
N LYS A 102 1.79 -2.70 -16.97
CA LYS A 102 0.70 -1.80 -17.35
C LYS A 102 0.86 -0.42 -16.74
N TYR A 103 1.31 -0.35 -15.49
CA TYR A 103 1.37 0.91 -14.73
C TYR A 103 2.79 1.45 -14.71
N GLY A 104 2.93 2.77 -14.94
CA GLY A 104 4.23 3.42 -15.01
C GLY A 104 4.89 3.56 -13.65
N HIS A 105 6.22 3.75 -13.65
CA HIS A 105 7.03 3.96 -12.43
C HIS A 105 6.61 5.19 -11.59
N ASP A 106 5.78 6.07 -12.15
CA ASP A 106 5.21 7.24 -11.47
C ASP A 106 4.00 6.93 -10.57
N TYR A 107 3.51 5.69 -10.62
CA TYR A 107 2.52 5.21 -9.65
C TYR A 107 3.13 5.07 -8.26
N LYS A 108 2.35 5.48 -7.27
CA LYS A 108 2.61 5.21 -5.86
C LYS A 108 1.93 3.91 -5.48
N VAL A 109 2.58 3.10 -4.67
CA VAL A 109 2.06 1.79 -4.24
C VAL A 109 1.83 1.79 -2.73
N ILE A 110 0.64 1.37 -2.34
CA ILE A 110 0.29 1.15 -0.93
C ILE A 110 -0.15 -0.30 -0.78
N PHE A 111 0.58 -1.06 0.02
CA PHE A 111 0.08 -2.32 0.56
C PHE A 111 -0.67 -2.05 1.86
N VAL A 112 -1.76 -2.78 2.11
CA VAL A 112 -2.50 -2.73 3.38
C VAL A 112 -2.68 -4.16 3.85
N GLY A 113 -2.10 -4.49 5.00
CA GLY A 113 -2.15 -5.85 5.55
C GLY A 113 -1.44 -5.93 6.90
N ASP A 114 -1.75 -6.95 7.70
CA ASP A 114 -1.15 -7.14 9.02
C ASP A 114 0.31 -7.65 8.96
N ALA A 115 0.76 -8.06 7.77
CA ALA A 115 2.07 -8.65 7.52
C ALA A 115 2.34 -9.91 8.38
N ALA A 116 1.28 -10.56 8.87
CA ALA A 116 1.35 -11.72 9.74
C ALA A 116 1.09 -12.99 8.92
N MET A 117 2.13 -13.80 8.74
CA MET A 117 2.08 -15.01 7.92
C MET A 117 3.19 -15.97 8.32
N SER A 118 3.21 -17.16 7.73
CA SER A 118 4.36 -18.05 7.90
C SER A 118 5.61 -17.41 7.26
N PRO A 119 6.78 -17.37 7.92
CA PRO A 119 8.00 -16.86 7.27
C PRO A 119 8.37 -17.55 5.96
N TYR A 120 7.91 -18.80 5.77
CA TYR A 120 8.11 -19.56 4.53
C TYR A 120 7.38 -18.96 3.33
N GLU A 121 6.21 -18.33 3.54
CA GLU A 121 5.45 -17.61 2.50
C GLU A 121 6.30 -16.49 1.86
N ILE A 122 7.15 -15.85 2.68
CA ILE A 122 8.03 -14.77 2.22
C ILE A 122 9.31 -15.33 1.57
N THR A 123 9.88 -16.40 2.13
CA THR A 123 11.29 -16.77 1.85
C THR A 123 11.47 -17.91 0.86
N HIS A 124 10.44 -18.72 0.60
CA HIS A 124 10.59 -19.96 -0.17
C HIS A 124 9.63 -20.04 -1.36
N PRO A 125 10.08 -20.57 -2.51
CA PRO A 125 9.20 -21.17 -3.50
C PRO A 125 8.31 -22.24 -2.85
N GLY A 126 7.04 -22.32 -3.26
CA GLY A 126 6.05 -23.22 -2.69
C GLY A 126 5.59 -22.87 -1.27
N GLY A 127 5.99 -21.71 -0.74
CA GLY A 127 5.60 -21.26 0.59
C GLY A 127 4.14 -20.78 0.70
N SER A 128 3.50 -20.39 -0.42
CA SER A 128 2.13 -19.88 -0.45
C SER A 128 1.13 -20.90 0.09
N VAL A 129 0.19 -20.42 0.92
CA VAL A 129 -0.90 -21.23 1.45
C VAL A 129 -2.03 -21.47 0.43
N GLU A 130 -2.05 -20.71 -0.66
CA GLU A 130 -3.10 -20.80 -1.68
C GLU A 130 -2.74 -21.73 -2.84
N HIS A 131 -1.46 -21.83 -3.19
CA HIS A 131 -0.99 -22.58 -4.36
C HIS A 131 0.52 -22.80 -4.31
N MET A 132 1.06 -23.64 -5.20
CA MET A 132 2.50 -23.82 -5.34
C MET A 132 3.11 -22.67 -6.16
N ASN A 133 3.65 -21.65 -5.50
CA ASN A 133 4.32 -20.51 -6.15
C ASN A 133 5.74 -20.88 -6.62
N GLU A 134 6.12 -20.48 -7.83
CA GLU A 134 7.47 -20.75 -8.37
C GLU A 134 8.56 -19.87 -7.75
N GLU A 135 8.21 -18.63 -7.40
CA GLU A 135 9.13 -17.65 -6.80
C GLU A 135 8.67 -17.27 -5.39
N ALA A 136 9.61 -17.06 -4.47
CA ALA A 136 9.32 -16.63 -3.10
C ALA A 136 8.63 -15.25 -3.06
N GLY A 137 7.79 -15.01 -2.04
CA GLY A 137 7.06 -13.75 -1.89
C GLY A 137 7.97 -12.51 -1.79
N ALA A 138 9.14 -12.64 -1.16
CA ALA A 138 10.15 -11.59 -1.09
C ALA A 138 10.58 -11.08 -2.48
N ILE A 139 10.72 -11.98 -3.46
CA ILE A 139 11.12 -11.62 -4.83
C ILE A 139 10.07 -10.72 -5.48
N TRP A 140 8.78 -10.99 -5.24
CA TRP A 140 7.69 -10.17 -5.77
C TRP A 140 7.61 -8.80 -5.10
N LEU A 141 7.77 -8.75 -3.77
CA LEU A 141 7.79 -7.48 -3.04
C LEU A 141 8.99 -6.60 -3.44
N GLU A 142 10.18 -7.19 -3.54
CA GLU A 142 11.38 -6.48 -4.03
C GLU A 142 11.17 -5.97 -5.45
N ARG A 143 10.58 -6.79 -6.33
CA ARG A 143 10.27 -6.41 -7.71
C ARG A 143 9.31 -5.21 -7.76
N VAL A 144 8.26 -5.19 -6.94
CA VAL A 144 7.35 -4.04 -6.82
C VAL A 144 8.09 -2.82 -6.27
N ALA A 145 8.83 -2.95 -5.16
CA ALA A 145 9.52 -1.83 -4.53
C ALA A 145 10.61 -1.20 -5.43
N ASN A 146 11.25 -2.01 -6.27
CA ASN A 146 12.20 -1.54 -7.28
C ASN A 146 11.51 -0.89 -8.48
N THR A 147 10.34 -1.40 -8.89
CA THR A 147 9.57 -0.85 -10.01
C THR A 147 8.89 0.46 -9.63
N TYR A 148 8.36 0.56 -8.41
CA TYR A 148 7.69 1.75 -7.90
C TYR A 148 8.44 2.23 -6.66
N PRO A 149 9.40 3.16 -6.80
CA PRO A 149 10.21 3.58 -5.68
C PRO A 149 9.35 4.11 -4.52
N ALA A 150 8.24 4.79 -4.81
CA ALA A 150 7.23 5.21 -3.84
C ALA A 150 6.27 4.06 -3.44
N THR A 151 6.81 3.04 -2.77
CA THR A 151 6.05 1.91 -2.22
C THR A 151 6.11 1.92 -0.68
N ILE A 152 4.95 1.85 -0.04
CA ILE A 152 4.80 1.74 1.42
C ILE A 152 3.91 0.55 1.82
N TRP A 153 3.93 0.20 3.10
CA TRP A 153 3.02 -0.78 3.71
C TRP A 153 2.29 -0.17 4.91
N LEU A 154 0.96 -0.21 4.91
CA LEU A 154 0.11 0.20 6.02
C LEU A 154 -0.32 -1.05 6.80
N ASN A 155 0.01 -1.08 8.08
CA ASN A 155 -0.29 -2.21 8.95
C ASN A 155 -1.32 -1.81 10.03
N PRO A 156 -2.50 -2.47 10.07
CA PRO A 156 -3.54 -2.17 11.05
C PRO A 156 -3.25 -2.70 12.46
N VAL A 157 -2.29 -3.63 12.60
CA VAL A 157 -1.83 -4.10 13.90
C VAL A 157 -1.03 -2.99 14.60
N PRO A 158 -1.25 -2.73 15.91
CA PRO A 158 -0.48 -1.72 16.64
C PRO A 158 1.03 -1.97 16.55
N GLU A 159 1.80 -0.92 16.23
CA GLU A 159 3.25 -1.01 15.98
C GLU A 159 4.04 -1.68 17.11
N LYS A 160 3.62 -1.45 18.36
CA LYS A 160 4.20 -2.10 19.55
C LYS A 160 4.19 -3.64 19.49
N GLN A 161 3.34 -4.23 18.66
CA GLN A 161 3.19 -5.67 18.49
C GLN A 161 3.98 -6.22 17.31
N TRP A 162 4.48 -5.39 16.39
CA TRP A 162 5.22 -5.85 15.21
C TRP A 162 6.47 -6.65 15.55
N GLY A 163 7.06 -6.39 16.73
CA GLY A 163 8.21 -7.13 17.24
C GLY A 163 7.94 -8.60 17.57
N TYR A 164 6.68 -9.02 17.70
CA TYR A 164 6.31 -10.39 18.07
C TYR A 164 6.21 -11.34 16.88
N SER A 165 6.00 -10.80 15.68
CA SER A 165 5.87 -11.59 14.46
C SER A 165 7.16 -11.49 13.63
N GLN A 166 7.73 -12.64 13.29
CA GLN A 166 8.94 -12.69 12.46
C GLN A 166 8.65 -12.24 11.02
N SER A 167 7.49 -12.61 10.46
CA SER A 167 7.10 -12.18 9.13
C SER A 167 6.92 -10.67 9.05
N THR A 168 6.33 -10.05 10.08
CA THR A 168 6.11 -8.59 10.12
C THR A 168 7.45 -7.84 10.10
N LYS A 169 8.48 -8.35 10.78
CA LYS A 169 9.85 -7.79 10.70
C LYS A 169 10.44 -7.92 9.30
N MET A 170 10.25 -9.07 8.67
CA MET A 170 10.74 -9.34 7.31
C MET A 170 10.07 -8.43 6.28
N ILE A 171 8.75 -8.27 6.34
CA ILE A 171 8.02 -7.33 5.49
C ILE A 171 8.53 -5.91 5.72
N LYS A 172 8.66 -5.44 6.97
CA LYS A 172 9.22 -4.11 7.27
C LYS A 172 10.59 -3.90 6.63
N GLN A 173 11.45 -4.91 6.69
CA GLN A 173 12.77 -4.86 6.06
C GLN A 173 12.71 -4.82 4.53
N LEU A 174 11.88 -5.67 3.91
CA LEU A 174 11.68 -5.68 2.44
C LEU A 174 11.10 -4.37 1.92
N MET A 175 10.34 -3.67 2.76
CA MET A 175 9.79 -2.35 2.47
C MET A 175 10.78 -1.20 2.75
N ASN A 176 12.03 -1.50 3.12
CA ASN A 176 13.07 -0.53 3.52
C ASN A 176 12.62 0.38 4.66
N ASP A 177 12.02 -0.21 5.70
CA ASP A 177 11.45 0.48 6.87
C ASP A 177 10.28 1.43 6.57
N ARG A 178 9.73 1.40 5.35
CA ARG A 178 8.54 2.17 4.94
C ARG A 178 7.24 1.44 5.25
N MET A 179 7.13 0.97 6.49
CA MET A 179 5.91 0.37 7.04
C MET A 179 5.37 1.25 8.16
N TYR A 180 4.11 1.64 8.06
CA TYR A 180 3.47 2.61 8.96
C TYR A 180 2.19 2.02 9.54
N GLY A 181 1.81 2.46 10.75
CA GLY A 181 0.57 2.03 11.38
C GLY A 181 -0.65 2.63 10.67
N LEU A 182 -1.75 1.88 10.58
CA LEU A 182 -3.02 2.40 10.07
C LEU A 182 -3.73 3.25 11.15
N THR A 183 -3.13 4.40 11.44
CA THR A 183 -3.55 5.43 12.41
C THR A 183 -3.40 6.80 11.76
N LEU A 184 -3.94 7.86 12.34
CA LEU A 184 -3.79 9.22 11.78
C LEU A 184 -2.32 9.60 11.62
N ASP A 185 -1.52 9.47 12.69
CA ASP A 185 -0.08 9.79 12.65
C ASP A 185 0.67 8.93 11.62
N GLY A 186 0.35 7.64 11.56
CA GLY A 186 0.98 6.73 10.59
C GLY A 186 0.57 7.00 9.14
N LEU A 187 -0.66 7.46 8.89
CA LEU A 187 -1.11 7.91 7.57
C LEU A 187 -0.39 9.20 7.16
N ASP A 188 -0.21 10.16 8.08
CA ASP A 188 0.54 11.39 7.80
C ASP A 188 2.00 11.09 7.43
N ASP A 189 2.66 10.22 8.19
CA ASP A 189 4.05 9.81 7.92
C ASP A 189 4.18 9.03 6.60
N ALA A 190 3.22 8.13 6.33
CA ALA A 190 3.11 7.41 5.06
C ALA A 190 2.97 8.36 3.87
N MET A 191 2.11 9.38 3.98
CA MET A 191 1.88 10.35 2.91
C MET A 191 3.11 11.25 2.68
N ARG A 192 3.82 11.64 3.76
CA ARG A 192 5.10 12.34 3.64
C ARG A 192 6.13 11.49 2.91
N GLU A 193 6.27 10.21 3.25
CA GLU A 193 7.19 9.31 2.54
C GLU A 193 6.84 9.19 1.05
N LEU A 194 5.55 9.04 0.73
CA LEU A 194 5.06 8.98 -0.64
C LEU A 194 5.26 10.29 -1.42
N SER A 195 5.39 11.44 -0.76
CA SER A 195 5.67 12.74 -1.40
C SER A 195 7.16 13.03 -1.63
N ARG A 196 8.06 12.31 -0.98
CA ARG A 196 9.50 12.52 -1.14
C ARG A 196 9.90 12.23 -2.59
N LYS A 197 10.61 13.18 -3.22
CA LYS A 197 11.27 12.92 -4.50
C LYS A 197 12.32 11.85 -4.27
N GLN A 198 12.05 10.62 -4.70
CA GLN A 198 13.07 9.58 -4.69
C GLN A 198 14.06 9.94 -5.80
N GLY A 199 15.28 10.29 -5.40
CA GLY A 199 16.32 10.73 -6.32
C GLY A 199 16.65 9.63 -7.33
N HIS A 200 16.70 10.00 -8.60
CA HIS A 200 17.37 9.22 -9.65
C HIS A 200 18.87 9.43 -9.58
#